data_AF-A0A7H8L276-F1
#
_entry.id   AF-A0A7H8L276-F1
#
_cell.length_a   1.000
_cell.length_b   1.000
_cell.length_c   1.000
_cell.angle_alpha   90.00
_cell.angle_beta   90.00
_cell.angle_gamma   90.00
#
_symmetry.space_group_name_H-M   'P 1'
#
loop_
_entity.id
_entity.type
_entity.pdbx_description
1 polymer ?
#
loop_
_entity_poly.entity_id
_entity_poly.type
_entity_poly.pdbx_seq_one_letter_code
_entity_poly.pdbx_strand_id
1 'polypeptide(L)'
;MTAGQIRSLRRRSLAGSLCLAAALGLLSAGGAASAADAAPCVNPTGVTYPLPCLKQVFADDFDGTSLDPAKWNVRQTSWSNDSNVSVGGGKLSIDMKRVGPSAGKDGFRGGGISSKQRFGYGYYEITATLPQLTPGWHPAFWTQMWDGAEGRPVYDRPFTELDVFEVQSVAPHGTVPAGTKLDGGVITWNNNTSGNDIKNSEFKPRFPWKKADGTPLWNEQHRYGLYYTPTALTYVLDGKPIGTVPNPVQDPMPGTASYPAAAYNSPMSIWISAVLTTPAYIGADVPVGTSFGKYQVDRVAYYAPDGQVPPVNDPTPLPDAFTTVTEDFADGAARWWKKPGSTWSTVPVGTGRGLRHPSAQGDAIALLGQPVADPPLPNTLPFAPDWTNVAVEADVTLDGTGQGAGLMARAKDDQNYYYLQLLPAKQQVALVRKADGVSTVLATAPAAVSPGTAYRLKLTVKDNTLTGSVDGVQKLTADDFAFGTGRVGLKGYQQAFTVSGLKVTALG
;
A
#
# COMPACT_ATOMS: atom_id res chain seq x y z
N MET A 1 -24.84 67.09 -48.00
CA MET A 1 -26.25 67.48 -48.27
C MET A 1 -27.03 66.22 -48.65
N THR A 2 -28.38 66.22 -48.56
CA THR A 2 -29.33 65.26 -49.18
C THR A 2 -28.89 63.77 -49.27
N ALA A 3 -29.30 62.88 -48.35
CA ALA A 3 -30.64 62.29 -48.21
C ALA A 3 -31.07 61.37 -49.38
N GLY A 4 -31.34 60.08 -49.08
CA GLY A 4 -31.90 59.08 -50.00
C GLY A 4 -32.62 57.97 -49.22
N GLN A 5 -33.91 57.70 -49.55
CA GLN A 5 -34.89 57.01 -48.68
C GLN A 5 -36.16 56.66 -49.49
N ILE A 6 -37.04 55.70 -49.18
CA ILE A 6 -37.15 54.59 -48.19
C ILE A 6 -38.08 53.52 -48.81
N ARG A 7 -37.95 52.21 -48.45
CA ARG A 7 -39.03 51.18 -48.28
C ARG A 7 -38.42 49.77 -48.05
N SER A 8 -39.00 48.82 -47.31
CA SER A 8 -40.19 48.77 -46.41
C SER A 8 -40.02 47.57 -45.45
N LEU A 9 -40.31 47.60 -44.14
CA LEU A 9 -41.63 47.74 -43.46
C LEU A 9 -42.65 46.65 -43.89
N ARG A 10 -43.35 45.90 -43.01
CA ARG A 10 -43.72 46.14 -41.59
C ARG A 10 -44.30 44.88 -40.86
N ARG A 11 -43.95 44.67 -39.58
CA ARG A 11 -44.81 44.19 -38.44
C ARG A 11 -45.36 42.73 -38.46
N ARG A 12 -45.81 42.09 -37.35
CA ARG A 12 -46.09 42.48 -35.93
C ARG A 12 -46.07 41.23 -34.98
N SER A 13 -45.56 41.31 -33.72
CA SER A 13 -46.25 41.14 -32.38
C SER A 13 -47.03 39.83 -32.11
N LEU A 14 -47.15 39.22 -30.91
CA LEU A 14 -46.84 39.46 -29.46
C LEU A 14 -47.14 38.10 -28.70
N ALA A 15 -46.98 37.79 -27.40
CA ALA A 15 -46.58 38.43 -26.12
C ALA A 15 -46.21 37.36 -25.03
N GLY A 16 -45.53 37.78 -23.94
CA GLY A 16 -45.57 37.14 -22.59
C GLY A 16 -44.59 35.99 -22.29
N SER A 17 -44.20 35.70 -21.03
CA SER A 17 -44.42 36.40 -19.73
C SER A 17 -43.46 35.90 -18.62
N LEU A 18 -43.08 36.79 -17.68
CA LEU A 18 -42.36 36.54 -16.40
C LEU A 18 -40.94 35.92 -16.51
N CYS A 19 -40.05 36.02 -15.52
CA CYS A 19 -40.20 36.56 -14.15
C CYS A 19 -39.01 37.47 -13.75
N LEU A 20 -39.15 38.24 -12.66
CA LEU A 20 -38.13 39.16 -12.14
C LEU A 20 -37.55 38.62 -10.82
N ALA A 21 -36.22 38.60 -10.68
CA ALA A 21 -35.56 38.39 -9.39
C ALA A 21 -34.30 39.27 -9.32
N ALA A 22 -34.20 40.09 -8.27
CA ALA A 22 -33.00 40.88 -7.97
C ALA A 22 -32.22 40.22 -6.84
N ALA A 23 -30.90 40.18 -6.96
CA ALA A 23 -29.98 39.84 -5.88
C ALA A 23 -28.97 40.97 -5.73
N LEU A 24 -28.87 41.55 -4.54
CA LEU A 24 -27.86 42.58 -4.24
C LEU A 24 -26.46 41.95 -4.21
N GLY A 25 -25.47 42.73 -4.60
CA GLY A 25 -24.07 42.35 -4.40
C GLY A 25 -23.73 42.29 -2.92
N LEU A 26 -23.17 41.17 -2.48
CA LEU A 26 -22.48 41.03 -1.19
C LEU A 26 -21.01 40.76 -1.50
N LEU A 27 -20.14 41.71 -1.15
CA LEU A 27 -18.72 41.42 -1.01
C LEU A 27 -18.60 40.49 0.20
N SER A 28 -18.36 39.19 -0.04
CA SER A 28 -17.85 38.31 0.99
C SER A 28 -16.45 38.80 1.37
N ALA A 29 -16.36 39.59 2.43
CA ALA A 29 -15.08 39.99 3.01
C ALA A 29 -14.23 38.74 3.28
N GLY A 30 -12.92 38.84 3.05
CA GLY A 30 -12.00 37.73 3.32
C GLY A 30 -12.01 37.41 4.82
N GLY A 31 -12.78 36.38 5.20
CA GLY A 31 -12.69 35.81 6.53
C GLY A 31 -11.28 35.26 6.70
N ALA A 32 -10.52 35.86 7.62
CA ALA A 32 -9.27 35.25 8.07
C ALA A 32 -9.59 33.83 8.54
N ALA A 33 -8.79 32.85 8.12
CA ALA A 33 -8.95 31.48 8.59
C ALA A 33 -8.93 31.50 10.12
N SER A 34 -10.03 31.07 10.74
CA SER A 34 -10.10 30.94 12.19
C SER A 34 -8.95 30.06 12.64
N ALA A 35 -8.14 30.53 13.58
CA ALA A 35 -7.11 29.70 14.20
C ALA A 35 -7.78 28.40 14.66
N ALA A 36 -7.26 27.26 14.19
CA ALA A 36 -7.86 25.97 14.49
C ALA A 36 -7.93 25.81 16.02
N ASP A 37 -9.11 25.46 16.54
CA ASP A 37 -9.32 25.27 17.98
C ASP A 37 -8.42 24.13 18.46
N ALA A 38 -7.26 24.50 18.97
CA ALA A 38 -6.16 23.58 19.19
C ALA A 38 -6.49 22.73 20.42
N ALA A 39 -7.01 21.52 20.17
CA ALA A 39 -7.62 20.58 21.12
C ALA A 39 -7.11 20.70 22.58
N PRO A 40 -8.00 20.64 23.60
CA PRO A 40 -7.60 20.81 24.99
C PRO A 40 -6.53 19.78 25.41
N CYS A 41 -5.73 20.11 26.43
CA CYS A 41 -4.81 19.15 27.04
C CYS A 41 -5.59 17.93 27.53
N VAL A 42 -5.38 16.78 26.89
CA VAL A 42 -5.98 15.49 27.23
C VAL A 42 -4.85 14.47 27.26
N ASN A 43 -4.19 14.39 28.42
CA ASN A 43 -3.24 13.34 28.69
C ASN A 43 -3.99 11.99 28.77
N PRO A 44 -3.41 10.90 28.24
CA PRO A 44 -4.09 9.60 28.20
C PRO A 44 -4.47 9.12 29.61
N THR A 45 -5.76 8.84 29.81
CA THR A 45 -6.35 8.57 31.13
C THR A 45 -5.64 7.42 31.85
N GLY A 46 -5.24 7.64 33.09
CA GLY A 46 -4.59 6.60 33.91
C GLY A 46 -3.11 6.35 33.62
N VAL A 47 -2.45 7.11 32.74
CA VAL A 47 -0.98 7.13 32.72
C VAL A 47 -0.46 7.81 34.00
N THR A 48 0.32 7.08 34.79
CA THR A 48 0.96 7.60 36.02
C THR A 48 2.38 8.11 35.78
N TYR A 49 2.95 7.85 34.59
CA TYR A 49 4.15 8.55 34.12
C TYR A 49 3.83 10.04 33.86
N PRO A 50 4.63 11.01 34.33
CA PRO A 50 4.40 12.43 34.10
C PRO A 50 4.67 12.82 32.63
N LEU A 51 3.70 12.55 31.76
CA LEU A 51 3.63 13.16 30.43
C LEU A 51 3.40 14.69 30.59
N PRO A 52 3.98 15.53 29.69
CA PRO A 52 3.60 16.95 29.61
C PRO A 52 2.13 17.08 29.16
N CYS A 53 1.61 18.30 28.97
CA CYS A 53 0.35 18.46 28.23
C CYS A 53 0.53 17.84 26.83
N LEU A 54 -0.23 16.78 26.57
CA LEU A 54 -0.43 16.20 25.25
C LEU A 54 -1.89 16.36 24.85
N LYS A 55 -2.14 16.26 23.55
CA LYS A 55 -3.44 16.42 22.93
C LYS A 55 -3.66 15.26 21.96
N GLN A 56 -4.84 14.66 21.98
CA GLN A 56 -5.15 13.54 21.09
C GLN A 56 -5.24 14.04 19.64
N VAL A 57 -4.43 13.45 18.75
CA VAL A 57 -4.36 13.81 17.31
C VAL A 57 -4.96 12.73 16.42
N PHE A 58 -4.95 11.48 16.88
CA PHE A 58 -5.58 10.35 16.20
C PHE A 58 -6.08 9.35 17.23
N ALA A 59 -7.22 8.71 16.95
CA ALA A 59 -7.70 7.56 17.69
C ALA A 59 -8.60 6.66 16.82
N ASP A 60 -8.59 5.38 17.16
CA ASP A 60 -9.66 4.46 16.80
C ASP A 60 -10.00 3.54 17.97
N ASP A 61 -11.29 3.39 18.21
CA ASP A 61 -11.91 2.56 19.26
C ASP A 61 -12.64 1.35 18.63
N PHE A 62 -12.62 1.22 17.28
CA PHE A 62 -13.11 0.06 16.55
C PHE A 62 -14.57 -0.34 16.84
N ASP A 63 -15.40 0.63 17.24
CA ASP A 63 -16.85 0.50 17.49
C ASP A 63 -17.69 0.19 16.23
N GLY A 64 -17.11 0.33 15.05
CA GLY A 64 -17.77 0.02 13.77
C GLY A 64 -18.00 -1.48 13.53
N THR A 65 -18.66 -1.79 12.42
CA THR A 65 -18.87 -3.18 11.94
C THR A 65 -17.87 -3.59 10.83
N SER A 66 -16.89 -2.74 10.56
CA SER A 66 -15.84 -2.91 9.55
C SER A 66 -14.69 -1.96 9.85
N LEU A 67 -13.50 -2.24 9.30
CA LEU A 67 -12.37 -1.32 9.37
C LEU A 67 -12.71 0.02 8.69
N ASP A 68 -12.31 1.15 9.29
CA ASP A 68 -12.53 2.48 8.71
C ASP A 68 -11.54 2.73 7.55
N PRO A 69 -12.01 2.79 6.28
CA PRO A 69 -11.14 2.99 5.12
C PRO A 69 -10.65 4.44 4.97
N ALA A 70 -11.16 5.40 5.74
CA ALA A 70 -10.61 6.76 5.79
C ALA A 70 -9.33 6.82 6.64
N LYS A 71 -9.25 6.01 7.69
CA LYS A 71 -8.10 5.95 8.61
C LYS A 71 -7.05 4.91 8.22
N TRP A 72 -7.47 3.75 7.70
CA TRP A 72 -6.64 2.55 7.60
C TRP A 72 -6.54 1.98 6.19
N ASN A 73 -5.41 1.30 5.94
CA ASN A 73 -5.25 0.28 4.93
C ASN A 73 -5.18 -1.10 5.61
N VAL A 74 -5.50 -2.16 4.86
CA VAL A 74 -5.08 -3.51 5.24
C VAL A 74 -3.64 -3.73 4.78
N ARG A 75 -2.82 -4.34 5.63
CA ARG A 75 -1.48 -4.80 5.27
C ARG A 75 -1.62 -5.96 4.28
N GLN A 76 -1.21 -5.75 3.02
CA GLN A 76 -1.24 -6.78 1.99
C GLN A 76 0.19 -7.24 1.66
N THR A 77 0.65 -8.26 2.38
CA THR A 77 1.91 -8.98 2.10
C THR A 77 1.68 -10.49 1.99
N SER A 78 2.66 -11.26 1.55
CA SER A 78 2.56 -12.71 1.38
C SER A 78 2.10 -13.51 2.61
N TRP A 79 2.23 -12.94 3.81
CA TRP A 79 1.76 -13.51 5.09
C TRP A 79 0.41 -12.98 5.59
N SER A 80 -0.17 -11.95 4.96
CA SER A 80 -1.29 -11.17 5.52
C SER A 80 -2.41 -10.95 4.51
N ASN A 81 -3.66 -10.94 4.98
CA ASN A 81 -4.81 -10.66 4.13
C ASN A 81 -6.01 -10.10 4.90
N ASP A 82 -6.84 -9.36 4.17
CA ASP A 82 -8.14 -8.80 4.53
C ASP A 82 -9.06 -9.83 5.18
N SER A 83 -9.08 -11.09 4.73
CA SER A 83 -9.88 -12.19 5.33
C SER A 83 -9.55 -12.51 6.79
N ASN A 84 -8.42 -12.03 7.28
CA ASN A 84 -7.94 -12.24 8.64
C ASN A 84 -7.99 -10.95 9.48
N VAL A 85 -8.44 -9.84 8.90
CA VAL A 85 -8.68 -8.57 9.59
C VAL A 85 -10.19 -8.39 9.74
N SER A 86 -10.65 -8.13 10.96
CA SER A 86 -12.07 -7.92 11.25
C SER A 86 -12.24 -6.85 12.31
N VAL A 87 -13.33 -6.09 12.23
CA VAL A 87 -13.71 -5.07 13.21
C VAL A 87 -15.18 -5.28 13.58
N GLY A 88 -15.47 -5.29 14.87
CA GLY A 88 -16.82 -5.48 15.38
C GLY A 88 -16.86 -5.67 16.89
N GLY A 89 -17.81 -5.00 17.56
CA GLY A 89 -17.99 -5.08 19.01
C GLY A 89 -16.91 -4.33 19.81
N GLY A 90 -16.51 -3.14 19.35
CA GLY A 90 -15.48 -2.31 20.01
C GLY A 90 -14.07 -2.88 19.92
N LYS A 91 -13.79 -3.68 18.87
CA LYS A 91 -12.51 -4.39 18.70
C LYS A 91 -12.14 -4.58 17.24
N LEU A 92 -10.89 -4.29 16.92
CA LEU A 92 -10.14 -4.93 15.84
C LEU A 92 -9.73 -6.35 16.28
N SER A 93 -9.78 -7.31 15.38
CA SER A 93 -9.28 -8.68 15.56
C SER A 93 -8.50 -9.13 14.33
N ILE A 94 -7.25 -9.54 14.57
CA ILE A 94 -6.34 -10.11 13.58
C ILE A 94 -6.18 -11.61 13.86
N ASP A 95 -6.65 -12.43 12.93
CA ASP A 95 -6.64 -13.89 13.03
C ASP A 95 -5.32 -14.49 12.54
N MET A 96 -4.77 -15.44 13.31
CA MET A 96 -3.60 -16.24 12.92
C MET A 96 -4.04 -17.68 12.64
N LYS A 97 -3.86 -18.17 11.40
CA LYS A 97 -4.41 -19.45 10.94
C LYS A 97 -3.44 -20.25 10.07
N ARG A 98 -3.54 -21.58 10.16
CA ARG A 98 -3.05 -22.54 9.15
C ARG A 98 -4.07 -22.61 8.02
N VAL A 99 -3.63 -22.45 6.78
CA VAL A 99 -4.46 -22.43 5.57
C VAL A 99 -3.93 -23.44 4.55
N GLY A 100 -4.65 -23.63 3.43
CA GLY A 100 -4.14 -24.46 2.33
C GLY A 100 -2.84 -23.90 1.75
N PRO A 101 -1.94 -24.71 1.18
CA PRO A 101 -0.63 -24.25 0.69
C PRO A 101 -0.67 -23.11 -0.36
N SER A 102 -1.75 -23.03 -1.14
CA SER A 102 -1.99 -21.96 -2.12
C SER A 102 -2.69 -20.72 -1.53
N ALA A 103 -3.23 -20.80 -0.30
CA ALA A 103 -4.04 -19.76 0.32
C ALA A 103 -3.24 -18.81 1.23
N GLY A 104 -1.97 -19.09 1.50
CA GLY A 104 -1.09 -18.23 2.30
C GLY A 104 0.33 -18.74 2.28
N LYS A 105 1.33 -17.84 2.43
CA LYS A 105 2.73 -18.22 2.36
C LYS A 105 3.04 -19.33 3.36
N ASP A 106 3.79 -20.33 2.90
CA ASP A 106 4.20 -21.54 3.63
C ASP A 106 3.03 -22.31 4.29
N GLY A 107 1.78 -22.10 3.81
CA GLY A 107 0.57 -22.68 4.40
C GLY A 107 -0.02 -21.90 5.59
N PHE A 108 0.38 -20.64 5.80
CA PHE A 108 -0.07 -19.80 6.91
C PHE A 108 -0.60 -18.45 6.46
N ARG A 109 -1.56 -17.91 7.21
CA ARG A 109 -2.13 -16.58 6.98
C ARG A 109 -2.39 -15.88 8.32
N GLY A 110 -1.72 -14.75 8.51
CA GLY A 110 -2.00 -13.75 9.54
C GLY A 110 -2.68 -12.53 8.93
N GLY A 111 -2.45 -11.35 9.48
CA GLY A 111 -3.06 -10.11 9.00
C GLY A 111 -2.41 -8.86 9.60
N GLY A 112 -2.92 -7.70 9.22
CA GLY A 112 -2.54 -6.43 9.80
C GLY A 112 -3.21 -5.24 9.13
N ILE A 113 -3.10 -4.08 9.77
CA ILE A 113 -3.55 -2.79 9.26
C ILE A 113 -2.46 -1.73 9.47
N SER A 114 -2.56 -0.65 8.72
CA SER A 114 -1.62 0.47 8.78
C SER A 114 -2.32 1.80 8.51
N SER A 115 -1.94 2.85 9.25
CA SER A 115 -2.65 4.13 9.20
C SER A 115 -2.28 4.94 7.95
N LYS A 116 -3.27 5.58 7.34
CA LYS A 116 -3.08 6.53 6.23
C LYS A 116 -2.46 7.83 6.74
N GLN A 117 -2.87 8.26 7.93
CA GLN A 117 -2.24 9.35 8.66
C GLN A 117 -0.87 8.93 9.17
N ARG A 118 0.14 9.79 9.00
CA ARG A 118 1.51 9.60 9.51
C ARG A 118 1.73 10.45 10.77
N PHE A 119 2.75 10.11 11.56
CA PHE A 119 3.02 10.62 12.90
C PHE A 119 4.54 10.82 13.15
N GLY A 120 4.93 11.47 14.25
CA GLY A 120 6.33 11.71 14.62
C GLY A 120 6.53 11.69 16.13
N TYR A 121 7.30 12.62 16.70
CA TYR A 121 7.40 12.82 18.16
C TYR A 121 6.03 12.99 18.82
N GLY A 122 5.77 12.20 19.86
CA GLY A 122 4.48 12.11 20.54
C GLY A 122 4.37 10.85 21.39
N TYR A 123 3.19 10.59 21.92
CA TYR A 123 2.87 9.36 22.65
C TYR A 123 1.97 8.46 21.79
N TYR A 124 2.46 7.26 21.52
CA TYR A 124 1.75 6.18 20.84
C TYR A 124 1.18 5.23 21.90
N GLU A 125 -0.09 4.86 21.78
CA GLU A 125 -0.75 3.98 22.75
C GLU A 125 -1.68 2.98 22.06
N ILE A 126 -1.68 1.74 22.54
CA ILE A 126 -2.60 0.68 22.11
C ILE A 126 -3.12 -0.10 23.32
N THR A 127 -4.43 -0.35 23.36
CA THR A 127 -5.09 -1.23 24.32
C THR A 127 -5.40 -2.54 23.60
N ALA A 128 -4.75 -3.63 24.01
CA ALA A 128 -4.72 -4.87 23.26
C ALA A 128 -4.73 -6.12 24.13
N THR A 129 -5.26 -7.20 23.57
CA THR A 129 -5.16 -8.56 24.08
C THR A 129 -4.30 -9.39 23.13
N LEU A 130 -3.15 -9.86 23.64
CA LEU A 130 -2.26 -10.77 22.94
C LEU A 130 -2.59 -12.21 23.34
N PRO A 131 -2.90 -13.12 22.39
CA PRO A 131 -3.22 -14.50 22.72
C PRO A 131 -1.96 -15.24 23.16
N GLN A 132 -2.09 -16.29 23.97
CA GLN A 132 -0.98 -17.17 24.30
C GLN A 132 -0.60 -18.01 23.06
N LEU A 133 0.40 -17.54 22.32
CA LEU A 133 0.76 -18.09 21.01
C LEU A 133 1.42 -19.47 21.09
N THR A 134 1.11 -20.31 20.09
CA THR A 134 2.05 -21.31 19.60
C THR A 134 3.24 -20.59 18.94
N PRO A 135 4.49 -20.96 19.23
CA PRO A 135 5.66 -20.35 18.61
C PRO A 135 5.64 -20.42 17.08
N GLY A 136 6.06 -19.35 16.42
CA GLY A 136 6.07 -19.14 14.98
C GLY A 136 5.64 -17.73 14.60
N TRP A 137 4.69 -17.17 15.37
CA TRP A 137 3.99 -15.92 15.13
C TRP A 137 4.61 -14.71 15.84
N HIS A 138 4.42 -13.54 15.21
CA HIS A 138 5.00 -12.25 15.59
C HIS A 138 3.94 -11.13 15.53
N PRO A 139 2.98 -11.07 16.49
CA PRO A 139 2.20 -9.86 16.74
C PRO A 139 3.06 -8.67 17.16
N ALA A 140 2.76 -7.49 16.61
CA ALA A 140 3.47 -6.25 16.90
C ALA A 140 2.56 -5.02 16.85
N PHE A 141 2.95 -3.98 17.59
CA PHE A 141 2.51 -2.59 17.42
C PHE A 141 3.76 -1.76 17.16
N TRP A 142 3.85 -1.21 15.95
CA TRP A 142 5.09 -0.65 15.40
C TRP A 142 4.79 0.50 14.42
N THR A 143 5.81 1.14 13.87
CA THR A 143 5.65 2.25 12.91
C THR A 143 6.57 2.08 11.69
N GLN A 144 6.19 2.67 10.56
CA GLN A 144 6.88 2.50 9.29
C GLN A 144 6.65 3.71 8.37
N MET A 145 7.59 4.07 7.49
CA MET A 145 7.46 5.29 6.65
C MET A 145 6.36 5.20 5.57
N TRP A 146 5.89 3.99 5.25
CA TRP A 146 4.83 3.74 4.27
C TRP A 146 3.58 3.13 4.93
N ASP A 147 2.43 3.23 4.26
CA ASP A 147 1.10 2.94 4.82
C ASP A 147 0.54 1.55 4.43
N GLY A 148 1.36 0.74 3.77
CA GLY A 148 1.14 -0.70 3.55
C GLY A 148 0.17 -1.10 2.44
N ALA A 149 -0.49 -0.14 1.77
CA ALA A 149 -1.44 -0.41 0.68
C ALA A 149 -0.76 -0.93 -0.59
N GLU A 150 0.34 -0.28 -1.00
CA GLU A 150 0.97 -0.44 -2.31
C GLU A 150 2.31 -1.17 -2.25
N GLY A 151 2.52 -1.97 -1.20
CA GLY A 151 3.82 -2.56 -0.87
C GLY A 151 4.79 -1.55 -0.24
N ARG A 152 6.10 -1.81 -0.38
CA ARG A 152 7.21 -0.99 0.16
C ARG A 152 7.70 -0.02 -0.93
N PRO A 153 7.76 1.30 -0.71
CA PRO A 153 8.32 2.24 -1.68
C PRO A 153 9.85 2.15 -1.74
N VAL A 154 10.43 2.70 -2.81
CA VAL A 154 11.87 3.03 -2.82
C VAL A 154 12.10 4.37 -2.16
N TYR A 155 13.12 4.45 -1.30
CA TYR A 155 13.51 5.65 -0.56
C TYR A 155 15.05 5.77 -0.53
N ASP A 156 15.55 7.01 -0.61
CA ASP A 156 16.97 7.36 -0.83
C ASP A 156 17.63 8.03 0.39
N ARG A 157 16.92 8.09 1.52
CA ARG A 157 17.20 8.92 2.69
C ARG A 157 16.73 8.26 3.98
N PRO A 158 17.27 8.63 5.15
CA PRO A 158 17.02 7.90 6.37
C PRO A 158 15.60 8.09 6.89
N PHE A 159 15.17 7.13 7.70
CA PHE A 159 13.98 7.27 8.53
C PHE A 159 14.05 6.41 9.80
N THR A 160 13.14 6.63 10.74
CA THR A 160 12.98 5.81 11.96
C THR A 160 11.78 4.88 11.87
N GLU A 161 11.96 3.66 12.36
CA GLU A 161 10.92 2.68 12.68
C GLU A 161 10.90 2.48 14.20
N LEU A 162 9.73 2.56 14.82
CA LEU A 162 9.52 2.41 16.27
C LEU A 162 8.78 1.12 16.53
N ASP A 163 9.37 0.22 17.31
CA ASP A 163 8.71 -0.98 17.80
C ASP A 163 8.18 -0.71 19.21
N VAL A 164 6.91 -0.34 19.34
CA VAL A 164 6.29 -0.15 20.66
C VAL A 164 6.24 -1.49 21.39
N PHE A 165 5.90 -2.57 20.68
CA PHE A 165 6.26 -3.94 21.07
C PHE A 165 6.32 -4.89 19.86
N GLU A 166 7.18 -5.90 19.97
CA GLU A 166 7.20 -7.10 19.12
C GLU A 166 7.15 -8.37 19.97
N VAL A 167 6.24 -9.30 19.66
CA VAL A 167 6.22 -10.64 20.25
C VAL A 167 7.29 -11.52 19.62
N GLN A 168 8.34 -11.84 20.39
CA GLN A 168 9.39 -12.75 19.98
C GLN A 168 8.97 -14.22 20.19
N SER A 169 8.99 -14.97 19.09
CA SER A 169 8.76 -16.42 19.08
C SER A 169 10.01 -17.18 19.57
N VAL A 170 10.09 -17.46 20.88
CA VAL A 170 11.32 -17.98 21.55
C VAL A 170 11.26 -19.45 22.01
N ALA A 171 10.25 -20.23 21.64
CA ALA A 171 10.05 -21.59 22.19
C ALA A 171 9.75 -22.66 21.11
N PRO A 172 9.89 -23.96 21.40
CA PRO A 172 9.57 -25.04 20.45
C PRO A 172 8.07 -25.30 20.25
N HIS A 173 7.71 -26.01 19.18
CA HIS A 173 6.33 -26.45 18.91
C HIS A 173 5.72 -27.19 20.10
N GLY A 174 4.41 -27.01 20.34
CA GLY A 174 3.67 -27.66 21.42
C GLY A 174 4.03 -27.22 22.84
N THR A 175 4.99 -26.31 23.03
CA THR A 175 5.33 -25.75 24.34
C THR A 175 4.55 -24.46 24.62
N VAL A 176 4.10 -24.30 25.86
CA VAL A 176 3.45 -23.07 26.34
C VAL A 176 4.54 -22.06 26.75
N PRO A 177 4.60 -20.85 26.17
CA PRO A 177 5.62 -19.87 26.55
C PRO A 177 5.49 -19.44 28.02
N ALA A 178 6.53 -19.69 28.81
CA ALA A 178 6.57 -19.43 30.26
C ALA A 178 6.52 -17.93 30.64
N GLY A 179 6.62 -17.03 29.67
CA GLY A 179 6.48 -15.59 29.83
C GLY A 179 6.09 -14.92 28.52
N THR A 180 5.57 -13.69 28.60
CA THR A 180 5.29 -12.87 27.42
C THR A 180 6.59 -12.23 26.95
N LYS A 181 7.22 -12.81 25.94
CA LYS A 181 8.52 -12.36 25.44
C LYS A 181 8.33 -11.23 24.42
N LEU A 182 7.93 -10.06 24.92
CA LEU A 182 7.98 -8.81 24.16
C LEU A 182 9.39 -8.22 24.19
N ASP A 183 9.82 -7.64 23.08
CA ASP A 183 10.90 -6.67 23.03
C ASP A 183 10.38 -5.34 22.44
N GLY A 184 10.93 -4.22 22.89
CA GLY A 184 10.70 -2.90 22.28
C GLY A 184 11.90 -2.52 21.40
N GLY A 185 11.76 -1.48 20.58
CA GLY A 185 12.76 -1.16 19.57
C GLY A 185 12.69 0.24 18.96
N VAL A 186 13.86 0.68 18.50
CA VAL A 186 14.00 1.78 17.56
C VAL A 186 15.06 1.40 16.53
N ILE A 187 14.67 1.47 15.26
CA ILE A 187 15.51 1.18 14.11
C ILE A 187 15.68 2.47 13.32
N THR A 188 16.89 2.78 12.88
CA THR A 188 17.12 3.78 11.85
C THR A 188 17.56 3.09 10.56
N TRP A 189 16.97 3.48 9.45
CA TRP A 189 17.31 3.02 8.12
C TRP A 189 18.00 4.15 7.34
N ASN A 190 18.75 3.83 6.28
CA ASN A 190 19.50 4.79 5.46
C ASN A 190 18.86 5.08 4.10
N ASN A 191 18.52 4.02 3.37
CA ASN A 191 17.88 4.02 2.05
C ASN A 191 17.53 2.56 1.70
N ASN A 192 16.85 2.34 0.58
CA ASN A 192 16.76 1.03 -0.08
C ASN A 192 16.98 1.09 -1.59
N THR A 193 17.75 2.07 -2.08
CA THR A 193 18.06 2.26 -3.51
C THR A 193 18.93 1.16 -4.13
N SER A 194 19.31 0.14 -3.33
CA SER A 194 19.89 -1.12 -3.78
C SER A 194 18.86 -2.23 -4.05
N GLY A 195 17.57 -1.98 -3.78
CA GLY A 195 16.50 -2.98 -3.71
C GLY A 195 16.35 -3.63 -2.32
N ASN A 196 17.36 -3.53 -1.45
CA ASN A 196 17.32 -3.99 -0.06
C ASN A 196 17.40 -2.79 0.89
N ASP A 197 16.68 -2.84 2.02
CA ASP A 197 16.76 -1.81 3.06
C ASP A 197 18.13 -1.85 3.75
N ILE A 198 18.85 -0.75 3.65
CA ILE A 198 20.12 -0.55 4.36
C ILE A 198 19.78 -0.07 5.78
N LYS A 199 19.79 -0.99 6.75
CA LYS A 199 19.70 -0.65 8.17
C LYS A 199 20.93 0.16 8.57
N ASN A 200 20.71 1.29 9.25
CA ASN A 200 21.78 2.15 9.75
C ASN A 200 22.16 1.78 11.18
N SER A 201 21.17 1.77 12.08
CA SER A 201 21.33 1.34 13.47
C SER A 201 20.06 0.69 13.99
N GLU A 202 20.18 -0.09 15.05
CA GLU A 202 19.06 -0.73 15.73
C GLU A 202 19.37 -0.84 17.22
N PHE A 203 18.40 -0.44 18.03
CA PHE A 203 18.48 -0.50 19.47
C PHE A 203 17.20 -1.11 20.03
N LYS A 204 17.31 -2.32 20.57
CA LYS A 204 16.21 -3.08 21.19
C LYS A 204 16.36 -3.04 22.73
N PRO A 205 15.80 -2.03 23.44
CA PRO A 205 15.94 -1.93 24.88
C PRO A 205 15.21 -3.05 25.63
N ARG A 206 15.89 -3.66 26.60
CA ARG A 206 15.38 -4.80 27.37
C ARG A 206 14.58 -4.33 28.59
N PHE A 207 13.30 -4.06 28.40
CA PHE A 207 12.38 -3.67 29.48
C PHE A 207 11.53 -4.84 30.02
N PRO A 208 11.09 -4.78 31.28
CA PRO A 208 10.28 -5.84 31.89
C PRO A 208 8.82 -5.76 31.43
N TRP A 209 8.52 -6.27 30.25
CA TRP A 209 7.16 -6.46 29.72
C TRP A 209 6.41 -7.58 30.45
N LYS A 210 6.06 -7.34 31.71
CA LYS A 210 5.37 -8.28 32.60
C LYS A 210 4.60 -7.51 33.67
N LYS A 211 3.62 -8.16 34.30
CA LYS A 211 2.91 -7.58 35.44
C LYS A 211 3.83 -7.46 36.66
N ALA A 212 3.42 -6.65 37.63
CA ALA A 212 4.21 -6.40 38.84
C ALA A 212 4.44 -7.66 39.71
N ASP A 213 3.53 -8.63 39.65
CA ASP A 213 3.64 -9.96 40.27
C ASP A 213 4.53 -10.94 39.47
N GLY A 214 4.99 -10.54 38.29
CA GLY A 214 5.80 -11.35 37.37
C GLY A 214 5.01 -12.24 36.41
N THR A 215 3.67 -12.22 36.43
CA THR A 215 2.84 -13.05 35.53
C THR A 215 2.90 -12.58 34.07
N PRO A 216 2.66 -13.49 33.10
CA PRO A 216 2.57 -13.15 31.67
C PRO A 216 1.38 -12.24 31.35
N LEU A 217 1.48 -11.49 30.26
CA LEU A 217 0.46 -10.59 29.69
C LEU A 217 -0.48 -11.30 28.68
N TRP A 218 -0.49 -12.63 28.67
CA TRP A 218 -1.22 -13.42 27.68
C TRP A 218 -2.72 -13.52 28.00
N ASN A 219 -3.56 -13.48 26.96
CA ASN A 219 -5.03 -13.60 27.00
C ASN A 219 -5.76 -12.52 27.84
N GLU A 220 -5.04 -11.53 28.35
CA GLU A 220 -5.58 -10.39 29.11
C GLU A 220 -5.43 -9.08 28.32
N GLN A 221 -6.27 -8.10 28.63
CA GLN A 221 -6.16 -6.76 28.05
C GLN A 221 -5.12 -5.95 28.82
N HIS A 222 -4.13 -5.44 28.09
CA HIS A 222 -3.09 -4.56 28.60
C HIS A 222 -2.95 -3.33 27.71
N ARG A 223 -2.41 -2.23 28.27
CA ARG A 223 -2.18 -0.99 27.54
C ARG A 223 -0.69 -0.73 27.36
N TYR A 224 -0.24 -0.81 26.11
CA TYR A 224 1.15 -0.67 25.71
C TYR A 224 1.34 0.72 25.10
N GLY A 225 2.42 1.41 25.47
CA GLY A 225 2.68 2.74 24.93
C GLY A 225 4.15 3.12 24.86
N LEU A 226 4.45 4.09 24.00
CA LEU A 226 5.78 4.65 23.78
C LEU A 226 5.67 6.16 23.68
N TYR A 227 6.35 6.87 24.58
CA TYR A 227 6.59 8.31 24.45
C TYR A 227 7.92 8.51 23.71
N TYR A 228 7.84 8.93 22.44
CA TYR A 228 8.95 9.18 21.54
C TYR A 228 9.22 10.68 21.44
N THR A 229 10.44 11.09 21.77
CA THR A 229 10.85 12.50 21.86
C THR A 229 12.23 12.72 21.25
N PRO A 230 12.66 13.98 20.98
CA PRO A 230 13.99 14.26 20.42
C PRO A 230 15.17 13.67 21.21
N THR A 231 15.01 13.45 22.51
CA THR A 231 16.10 13.05 23.42
C THR A 231 15.89 11.72 24.12
N ALA A 232 14.66 11.17 24.16
CA ALA A 232 14.35 9.94 24.89
C ALA A 232 13.20 9.11 24.28
N LEU A 233 13.24 7.80 24.54
CA LEU A 233 12.11 6.88 24.40
C LEU A 233 11.72 6.38 25.80
N THR A 234 10.47 6.61 26.23
CA THR A 234 9.91 6.01 27.46
C THR A 234 8.83 5.00 27.09
N TYR A 235 9.00 3.76 27.52
CA TYR A 235 8.04 2.68 27.32
C TYR A 235 7.11 2.55 28.53
N VAL A 236 5.83 2.31 28.25
CA VAL A 236 4.73 2.33 29.22
C VAL A 236 3.91 1.04 29.10
N LEU A 237 3.60 0.44 30.24
CA LEU A 237 2.70 -0.71 30.36
C LEU A 237 1.66 -0.41 31.45
N ASP A 238 0.38 -0.53 31.12
CA ASP A 238 -0.77 -0.26 32.00
C ASP A 238 -0.66 1.11 32.71
N GLY A 239 -0.26 2.12 31.95
CA GLY A 239 -0.05 3.50 32.41
C GLY A 239 1.23 3.76 33.20
N LYS A 240 2.01 2.72 33.54
CA LYS A 240 3.25 2.83 34.33
C LYS A 240 4.48 2.77 33.42
N PRO A 241 5.53 3.59 33.66
CA PRO A 241 6.75 3.52 32.88
C PRO A 241 7.53 2.23 33.24
N ILE A 242 7.82 1.39 32.25
CA ILE A 242 8.67 0.19 32.42
C ILE A 242 10.15 0.48 32.14
N GLY A 243 10.44 1.62 31.52
CA GLY A 243 11.78 2.19 31.45
C GLY A 243 11.93 3.31 30.42
N THR A 244 13.05 4.02 30.51
CA THR A 244 13.41 5.14 29.62
C THR A 244 14.84 4.96 29.17
N VAL A 245 15.10 5.28 27.91
CA VAL A 245 16.43 5.28 27.27
C VAL A 245 16.62 6.58 26.48
N PRO A 246 17.87 7.06 26.28
CA PRO A 246 18.16 8.13 25.33
C PRO A 246 17.67 7.75 23.93
N ASN A 247 17.31 8.74 23.11
CA ASN A 247 16.97 8.52 21.71
C ASN A 247 18.27 8.31 20.89
N PRO A 248 18.56 7.10 20.38
CA PRO A 248 19.83 6.81 19.70
C PRO A 248 19.98 7.53 18.34
N VAL A 249 18.91 8.18 17.86
CA VAL A 249 18.95 9.16 16.76
C VAL A 249 19.95 10.31 17.02
N GLN A 250 20.19 10.65 18.30
CA GLN A 250 20.98 11.81 18.67
C GLN A 250 22.51 11.55 18.63
N ASP A 251 22.95 10.28 18.67
CA ASP A 251 24.36 9.89 18.65
C ASP A 251 24.57 8.63 17.77
N PRO A 252 24.87 8.81 16.46
CA PRO A 252 24.95 7.70 15.51
C PRO A 252 26.12 6.74 15.82
N MET A 253 25.87 5.43 15.71
CA MET A 253 26.86 4.39 16.03
C MET A 253 28.17 4.58 15.22
N PRO A 254 29.36 4.34 15.79
CA PRO A 254 30.63 4.49 15.08
C PRO A 254 30.67 3.71 13.76
N GLY A 255 30.85 4.43 12.64
CA GLY A 255 30.85 3.87 11.28
C GLY A 255 29.52 3.97 10.52
N THR A 256 28.47 4.53 11.14
CA THR A 256 27.19 4.85 10.45
C THR A 256 27.23 6.20 9.74
N ALA A 257 26.24 6.45 8.86
CA ALA A 257 26.15 7.70 8.12
C ALA A 257 25.55 8.82 8.99
N SER A 258 26.32 9.89 9.22
CA SER A 258 25.92 11.03 10.05
C SER A 258 24.92 11.97 9.34
N TYR A 259 23.69 11.52 9.16
CA TYR A 259 22.57 12.40 8.83
C TYR A 259 22.21 13.30 10.03
N PRO A 260 21.67 14.52 9.80
CA PRO A 260 21.22 15.39 10.90
C PRO A 260 20.12 14.71 11.73
N ALA A 261 20.14 14.87 13.06
CA ALA A 261 19.16 14.25 13.97
C ALA A 261 17.68 14.53 13.59
N ALA A 262 17.41 15.68 12.96
CA ALA A 262 16.08 16.03 12.46
C ALA A 262 15.57 15.12 11.32
N ALA A 263 16.45 14.51 10.52
CA ALA A 263 16.06 13.66 9.40
C ALA A 263 15.39 12.35 9.85
N TYR A 264 15.73 11.86 11.04
CA TYR A 264 15.23 10.60 11.59
C TYR A 264 13.84 10.72 12.24
N ASN A 265 13.37 11.91 12.64
CA ASN A 265 11.96 12.13 12.98
C ASN A 265 11.13 12.26 11.70
N SER A 266 11.10 11.19 10.91
CA SER A 266 10.34 11.11 9.68
C SER A 266 8.85 10.85 9.99
N PRO A 267 7.93 11.26 9.12
CA PRO A 267 6.52 10.90 9.23
C PRO A 267 6.34 9.38 9.06
N MET A 268 5.84 8.69 10.08
CA MET A 268 5.60 7.25 10.09
C MET A 268 4.10 6.92 10.20
N SER A 269 3.61 5.99 9.40
CA SER A 269 2.32 5.31 9.67
C SER A 269 2.45 4.40 10.89
N ILE A 270 1.39 4.29 11.69
CA ILE A 270 1.20 3.21 12.66
C ILE A 270 0.95 1.90 11.90
N TRP A 271 1.51 0.79 12.38
CA TRP A 271 1.25 -0.57 11.91
C TRP A 271 0.86 -1.48 13.08
N ILE A 272 -0.23 -2.23 12.89
CA ILE A 272 -0.74 -3.23 13.82
C ILE A 272 -0.81 -4.53 13.02
N SER A 273 0.01 -5.54 13.34
CA SER A 273 0.03 -6.77 12.53
C SER A 273 0.44 -8.00 13.31
N ALA A 274 -0.04 -9.17 12.87
CA ALA A 274 0.49 -10.47 13.25
C ALA A 274 0.92 -11.23 12.00
N VAL A 275 2.22 -11.48 11.87
CA VAL A 275 2.85 -12.22 10.75
C VAL A 275 3.61 -13.42 11.27
N LEU A 276 3.97 -14.34 10.38
CA LEU A 276 4.79 -15.50 10.72
C LEU A 276 6.27 -15.22 10.44
N THR A 277 7.13 -15.44 11.44
CA THR A 277 8.58 -15.24 11.31
C THR A 277 9.35 -16.55 11.39
N THR A 278 8.83 -17.55 12.11
CA THR A 278 9.50 -18.84 12.34
C THR A 278 8.59 -20.05 12.02
N PRO A 279 8.18 -20.26 10.74
CA PRO A 279 7.30 -21.37 10.33
C PRO A 279 7.77 -22.77 10.79
N ALA A 280 9.08 -22.98 10.88
CA ALA A 280 9.67 -24.22 11.36
C ALA A 280 9.24 -24.60 12.80
N TYR A 281 8.76 -23.64 13.61
CA TYR A 281 8.31 -23.88 14.98
C TYR A 281 6.82 -24.30 15.07
N ILE A 282 6.08 -24.34 13.96
CA ILE A 282 4.69 -24.83 13.93
C ILE A 282 4.57 -26.25 13.33
N GLY A 283 5.62 -26.74 12.65
CA GLY A 283 5.62 -28.10 12.09
C GLY A 283 4.76 -28.26 10.82
N ALA A 284 5.10 -29.25 10.00
CA ALA A 284 4.37 -29.56 8.77
C ALA A 284 3.02 -30.24 9.03
N ASP A 285 2.89 -30.89 10.19
CA ASP A 285 1.81 -31.76 10.65
C ASP A 285 0.55 -31.03 11.16
N VAL A 286 0.65 -29.76 11.54
CA VAL A 286 -0.53 -29.01 12.04
C VAL A 286 -1.62 -28.87 10.97
N PRO A 287 -2.88 -29.28 11.26
CA PRO A 287 -3.96 -29.29 10.27
C PRO A 287 -4.32 -27.93 9.68
N VAL A 288 -4.71 -27.94 8.40
CA VAL A 288 -5.36 -26.79 7.74
C VAL A 288 -6.66 -26.45 8.48
N GLY A 289 -6.87 -25.16 8.78
CA GLY A 289 -7.99 -24.68 9.59
C GLY A 289 -7.64 -24.42 11.06
N THR A 290 -6.49 -24.91 11.57
CA THR A 290 -6.03 -24.60 12.93
C THR A 290 -5.87 -23.09 13.13
N SER A 291 -6.45 -22.57 14.21
CA SER A 291 -6.25 -21.20 14.68
C SER A 291 -5.19 -21.17 15.78
N PHE A 292 -4.35 -20.14 15.75
CA PHE A 292 -3.33 -19.85 16.76
C PHE A 292 -3.74 -18.69 17.68
N GLY A 293 -5.05 -18.43 17.78
CA GLY A 293 -5.64 -17.30 18.49
C GLY A 293 -5.85 -16.06 17.63
N LYS A 294 -6.27 -14.98 18.29
CA LYS A 294 -6.54 -13.66 17.70
C LYS A 294 -5.74 -12.60 18.46
N TYR A 295 -5.01 -11.76 17.75
CA TYR A 295 -4.50 -10.49 18.29
C TYR A 295 -5.67 -9.50 18.24
N GLN A 296 -6.16 -9.08 19.41
CA GLN A 296 -7.28 -8.15 19.51
C GLN A 296 -6.81 -6.79 20.00
N VAL A 297 -7.43 -5.73 19.47
CA VAL A 297 -7.15 -4.34 19.84
C VAL A 297 -8.48 -3.63 20.07
N ASP A 298 -8.68 -3.13 21.28
CA ASP A 298 -9.86 -2.36 21.68
C ASP A 298 -9.70 -0.90 21.28
N ARG A 299 -8.48 -0.35 21.39
CA ARG A 299 -8.20 1.05 21.08
C ARG A 299 -6.77 1.24 20.61
N VAL A 300 -6.56 2.16 19.68
CA VAL A 300 -5.25 2.74 19.34
C VAL A 300 -5.35 4.26 19.31
N ALA A 301 -4.33 4.96 19.80
CA ALA A 301 -4.31 6.41 19.85
C ALA A 301 -2.89 6.99 19.70
N TYR A 302 -2.81 8.22 19.18
CA TYR A 302 -1.59 9.01 19.13
C TYR A 302 -1.86 10.44 19.63
N TYR A 303 -0.95 10.95 20.46
CA TYR A 303 -1.05 12.25 21.12
C TYR A 303 0.21 13.08 20.89
N ALA A 304 0.07 14.36 20.56
CA ALA A 304 1.18 15.30 20.33
C ALA A 304 1.13 16.50 21.30
N PRO A 305 2.25 17.19 21.59
CA PRO A 305 2.26 18.32 22.54
C PRO A 305 1.49 19.56 22.05
N ASP A 306 1.58 19.87 20.75
CA ASP A 306 0.87 20.97 20.10
C ASP A 306 -0.57 20.58 19.70
N GLY A 307 -0.81 19.28 19.52
CA GLY A 307 -2.07 18.72 19.02
C GLY A 307 -2.13 18.73 17.49
N GLN A 308 -0.98 18.67 16.82
CA GLN A 308 -0.88 18.55 15.37
C GLN A 308 -0.21 17.23 14.98
N VAL A 309 -0.44 16.80 13.74
CA VAL A 309 0.52 15.93 13.06
C VAL A 309 1.71 16.83 12.68
N PRO A 310 2.97 16.42 12.91
CA PRO A 310 4.12 17.15 12.37
C PRO A 310 3.94 17.30 10.85
N PRO A 311 3.88 18.51 10.30
CA PRO A 311 3.69 18.69 8.86
C PRO A 311 4.83 17.99 8.12
N VAL A 312 4.52 17.42 6.95
CA VAL A 312 5.49 16.78 6.06
C VAL A 312 6.33 17.87 5.37
N ASN A 313 7.09 18.61 6.18
CA ASN A 313 8.05 19.65 5.77
C ASN A 313 9.32 18.98 5.23
N ASP A 314 9.10 18.20 4.18
CA ASP A 314 10.05 17.33 3.54
C ASP A 314 10.53 18.03 2.26
N PRO A 315 11.83 18.43 2.16
CA PRO A 315 12.31 19.23 1.04
C PRO A 315 12.21 18.51 -0.31
N THR A 316 12.11 17.18 -0.27
CA THR A 316 11.68 16.33 -1.38
C THR A 316 10.60 15.41 -0.83
N PRO A 317 9.30 15.67 -1.02
CA PRO A 317 8.25 14.80 -0.52
C PRO A 317 8.52 13.34 -0.87
N LEU A 318 8.26 12.42 0.07
CA LEU A 318 8.01 11.04 -0.35
C LEU A 318 6.88 11.15 -1.38
N PRO A 319 6.98 10.51 -2.56
CA PRO A 319 5.88 10.54 -3.50
C PRO A 319 4.63 10.12 -2.74
N ASP A 320 3.55 10.88 -2.94
CA ASP A 320 2.22 10.41 -2.55
C ASP A 320 2.08 8.97 -3.04
N ALA A 321 1.40 8.12 -2.26
CA ALA A 321 1.13 6.75 -2.66
C ALA A 321 0.72 6.74 -4.15
N PHE A 322 1.37 5.88 -4.94
CA PHE A 322 1.32 5.78 -6.40
C PHE A 322 -0.04 5.29 -6.94
N THR A 323 -1.12 5.82 -6.35
CA THR A 323 -2.50 5.94 -6.83
C THR A 323 -2.60 6.18 -8.32
N THR A 324 -1.60 6.80 -8.97
CA THR A 324 -1.38 6.68 -10.40
C THR A 324 0.10 6.68 -10.78
N VAL A 325 0.51 5.75 -11.65
CA VAL A 325 1.73 5.87 -12.46
C VAL A 325 1.31 6.06 -13.90
N THR A 326 1.79 7.12 -14.55
CA THR A 326 1.66 7.31 -16.00
C THR A 326 3.01 7.09 -16.68
N GLU A 327 2.99 6.48 -17.86
CA GLU A 327 4.17 6.20 -18.67
C GLU A 327 3.96 6.79 -20.07
N ASP A 328 4.86 7.71 -20.45
CA ASP A 328 4.87 8.42 -21.74
C ASP A 328 5.89 7.83 -22.73
N PHE A 329 6.73 6.90 -22.26
CA PHE A 329 7.83 6.28 -23.00
C PHE A 329 8.88 7.26 -23.55
N ALA A 330 8.98 8.47 -22.98
CA ALA A 330 9.96 9.48 -23.36
C ALA A 330 11.41 9.07 -23.01
N ASP A 331 11.61 8.32 -21.93
CA ASP A 331 12.93 7.85 -21.47
C ASP A 331 13.53 6.67 -22.27
N GLY A 332 12.86 6.26 -23.36
CA GLY A 332 13.26 5.08 -24.15
C GLY A 332 12.75 3.75 -23.58
N ALA A 333 11.81 3.81 -22.62
CA ALA A 333 11.38 2.67 -21.81
C ALA A 333 12.57 2.04 -21.05
N ALA A 334 13.35 2.90 -20.39
CA ALA A 334 14.47 2.52 -19.52
C ALA A 334 13.99 1.81 -18.24
N ARG A 335 12.80 2.15 -17.76
CA ARG A 335 12.13 1.57 -16.58
C ARG A 335 11.64 0.13 -16.76
N TRP A 336 11.76 -0.44 -17.96
CA TRP A 336 11.07 -1.67 -18.34
C TRP A 336 12.00 -2.87 -18.43
N TRP A 337 11.74 -3.90 -17.62
CA TRP A 337 12.27 -5.22 -17.92
C TRP A 337 11.69 -5.74 -19.23
N LYS A 338 12.52 -6.45 -20.00
CA LYS A 338 12.17 -7.05 -21.28
C LYS A 338 12.62 -8.51 -21.25
N LYS A 339 11.71 -9.44 -21.53
CA LYS A 339 12.00 -10.88 -21.54
C LYS A 339 13.15 -11.18 -22.52
N PRO A 340 14.18 -11.96 -22.14
CA PRO A 340 15.26 -12.36 -23.05
C PRO A 340 14.72 -12.95 -24.36
N GLY A 341 15.27 -12.50 -25.49
CA GLY A 341 14.78 -12.84 -26.83
C GLY A 341 13.62 -11.98 -27.36
N SER A 342 12.94 -11.18 -26.52
CA SER A 342 11.97 -10.18 -26.98
C SER A 342 12.64 -8.83 -27.26
N THR A 343 12.41 -8.28 -28.45
CA THR A 343 12.94 -6.98 -28.87
C THR A 343 11.91 -5.87 -28.64
N TRP A 344 12.35 -4.71 -28.13
CA TRP A 344 11.45 -3.61 -27.79
C TRP A 344 12.09 -2.26 -28.09
N SER A 345 11.35 -1.36 -28.73
CA SER A 345 11.76 0.00 -29.04
C SER A 345 10.64 1.00 -28.74
N THR A 346 10.98 2.28 -28.56
CA THR A 346 9.96 3.35 -28.47
C THR A 346 9.77 4.00 -29.83
N VAL A 347 8.51 4.27 -30.19
CA VAL A 347 8.09 4.86 -31.46
C VAL A 347 7.19 6.07 -31.24
N PRO A 348 7.12 7.04 -32.18
CA PRO A 348 6.16 8.13 -32.10
C PRO A 348 4.72 7.61 -32.18
N VAL A 349 3.83 8.13 -31.32
CA VAL A 349 2.38 7.86 -31.35
C VAL A 349 1.64 9.18 -31.07
N GLY A 350 0.94 9.71 -32.07
CA GLY A 350 0.31 11.03 -31.98
C GLY A 350 1.34 12.12 -31.69
N THR A 351 1.13 12.87 -30.61
CA THR A 351 2.08 13.88 -30.09
C THR A 351 3.10 13.32 -29.08
N GLY A 352 2.98 12.05 -28.70
CA GLY A 352 3.82 11.39 -27.70
C GLY A 352 4.57 10.17 -28.25
N ARG A 353 4.84 9.20 -27.38
CA ARG A 353 5.50 7.93 -27.72
C ARG A 353 4.69 6.73 -27.26
N GLY A 354 5.03 5.57 -27.83
CA GLY A 354 4.57 4.26 -27.41
C GLY A 354 5.72 3.25 -27.38
N LEU A 355 5.57 2.22 -26.57
CA LEU A 355 6.48 1.07 -26.50
C LEU A 355 6.00 -0.02 -27.46
N ARG A 356 6.90 -0.47 -28.34
CA ARG A 356 6.61 -1.35 -29.47
C ARG A 356 7.38 -2.66 -29.38
N HIS A 357 6.69 -3.76 -29.65
CA HIS A 357 7.30 -5.04 -30.00
C HIS A 357 7.11 -5.30 -31.51
N PRO A 358 8.19 -5.42 -32.31
CA PRO A 358 8.09 -5.46 -33.77
C PRO A 358 7.95 -6.86 -34.38
N SER A 359 8.07 -7.95 -33.60
CA SER A 359 8.05 -9.32 -34.14
C SER A 359 6.65 -9.93 -34.11
N ALA A 360 6.25 -10.57 -35.21
CA ALA A 360 5.08 -11.44 -35.26
C ALA A 360 5.38 -12.89 -34.83
N GLN A 361 6.52 -13.13 -34.17
CA GLN A 361 7.00 -14.45 -33.75
C GLN A 361 7.39 -14.45 -32.26
N GLY A 362 7.22 -15.60 -31.61
CA GLY A 362 7.66 -15.81 -30.23
C GLY A 362 6.73 -15.21 -29.18
N ASP A 363 7.28 -15.05 -27.98
CA ASP A 363 6.59 -14.56 -26.79
C ASP A 363 7.19 -13.21 -26.35
N ALA A 364 6.36 -12.17 -26.33
CA ALA A 364 6.78 -10.81 -26.05
C ALA A 364 6.26 -10.40 -24.68
N ILE A 365 7.17 -10.19 -23.72
CA ILE A 365 6.82 -9.71 -22.38
C ILE A 365 7.73 -8.54 -22.02
N ALA A 366 7.13 -7.45 -21.58
CA ALA A 366 7.82 -6.37 -20.89
C ALA A 366 7.08 -6.07 -19.59
N LEU A 367 7.80 -5.97 -18.48
CA LEU A 367 7.23 -5.64 -17.16
C LEU A 367 7.74 -4.26 -16.74
N LEU A 368 6.85 -3.47 -16.12
CA LEU A 368 7.24 -2.21 -15.51
C LEU A 368 8.11 -2.51 -14.28
N GLY A 369 9.25 -1.81 -14.16
CA GLY A 369 10.31 -2.12 -13.20
C GLY A 369 11.31 -3.14 -13.74
N GLN A 370 12.60 -2.82 -13.65
CA GLN A 370 13.69 -3.77 -13.91
C GLN A 370 13.72 -4.88 -12.84
N PRO A 371 14.24 -6.09 -13.16
CA PRO A 371 14.59 -7.05 -12.13
C PRO A 371 15.85 -6.56 -11.41
N VAL A 372 15.97 -6.89 -10.13
CA VAL A 372 17.27 -6.80 -9.46
C VAL A 372 18.16 -7.88 -10.08
N ALA A 373 19.18 -7.48 -10.83
CA ALA A 373 20.26 -8.39 -11.21
C ALA A 373 21.02 -8.82 -9.95
N ASP A 374 21.58 -10.03 -9.94
CA ASP A 374 22.44 -10.50 -8.86
C ASP A 374 23.88 -10.66 -9.39
N PRO A 375 24.86 -9.85 -8.93
CA PRO A 375 24.70 -8.68 -8.06
C PRO A 375 24.07 -7.47 -8.79
N PRO A 376 23.49 -6.49 -8.06
CA PRO A 376 22.83 -5.33 -8.65
C PRO A 376 23.81 -4.42 -9.40
N LEU A 377 23.39 -3.92 -10.57
CA LEU A 377 24.15 -2.96 -11.35
C LEU A 377 24.09 -1.57 -10.70
N PRO A 378 25.21 -0.84 -10.60
CA PRO A 378 25.19 0.55 -10.14
C PRO A 378 24.29 1.43 -11.02
N ASN A 379 23.58 2.37 -10.38
CA ASN A 379 22.79 3.43 -11.02
C ASN A 379 21.59 2.98 -11.86
N THR A 380 21.13 1.72 -11.78
CA THR A 380 19.78 1.36 -12.27
C THR A 380 18.73 1.73 -11.23
N LEU A 381 17.74 2.56 -11.61
CA LEU A 381 16.58 2.87 -10.77
C LEU A 381 15.84 1.57 -10.39
N PRO A 382 15.76 1.18 -9.11
CA PRO A 382 15.03 -0.01 -8.71
C PRO A 382 13.52 0.24 -8.76
N PHE A 383 12.78 -0.86 -8.90
CA PHE A 383 11.39 -1.01 -8.48
C PHE A 383 10.31 -0.23 -9.27
N ALA A 384 9.40 -0.98 -9.86
CA ALA A 384 7.98 -0.64 -9.78
C ALA A 384 7.35 -1.62 -8.77
N PRO A 385 6.34 -1.20 -7.99
CA PRO A 385 5.80 -2.05 -6.94
C PRO A 385 5.15 -3.34 -7.45
N ASP A 386 5.11 -4.32 -6.56
CA ASP A 386 4.28 -5.52 -6.70
C ASP A 386 2.84 -5.11 -6.32
N TRP A 387 2.00 -4.88 -7.33
CA TRP A 387 0.66 -4.31 -7.15
C TRP A 387 -0.31 -5.37 -6.63
N THR A 388 -1.18 -4.98 -5.70
CA THR A 388 -2.27 -5.79 -5.18
C THR A 388 -3.57 -5.46 -5.91
N ASN A 389 -4.29 -4.45 -5.45
CA ASN A 389 -5.52 -3.95 -6.04
C ASN A 389 -5.16 -2.87 -7.06
N VAL A 390 -5.37 -3.15 -8.35
CA VAL A 390 -4.78 -2.37 -9.44
C VAL A 390 -5.65 -2.31 -10.69
N ALA A 391 -5.66 -1.16 -11.35
CA ALA A 391 -6.09 -1.02 -12.73
C ALA A 391 -4.89 -0.68 -13.63
N VAL A 392 -4.77 -1.39 -14.73
CA VAL A 392 -3.80 -1.13 -15.82
C VAL A 392 -4.60 -0.75 -17.05
N GLU A 393 -4.34 0.43 -17.61
CA GLU A 393 -5.12 1.02 -18.70
C GLU A 393 -4.20 1.62 -19.76
N ALA A 394 -4.34 1.22 -21.03
CA ALA A 394 -3.51 1.76 -22.11
C ALA A 394 -4.17 1.58 -23.48
N ASP A 395 -3.70 2.34 -24.47
CA ASP A 395 -4.08 2.18 -25.86
C ASP A 395 -3.18 1.12 -26.52
N VAL A 396 -3.77 0.06 -27.05
CA VAL A 396 -3.06 -1.07 -27.67
C VAL A 396 -3.43 -1.18 -29.15
N THR A 397 -2.42 -1.09 -30.01
CA THR A 397 -2.54 -1.20 -31.46
C THR A 397 -1.88 -2.48 -31.94
N LEU A 398 -2.61 -3.33 -32.66
CA LEU A 398 -2.09 -4.57 -33.25
C LEU A 398 -1.73 -4.37 -34.72
N ASP A 399 -0.55 -4.81 -35.16
CA ASP A 399 -0.09 -4.63 -36.54
C ASP A 399 -0.78 -5.56 -37.55
N GLY A 400 -1.39 -6.66 -37.08
CA GLY A 400 -1.88 -7.75 -37.93
C GLY A 400 -2.66 -8.80 -37.14
N THR A 401 -3.18 -9.81 -37.83
CA THR A 401 -4.08 -10.84 -37.28
C THR A 401 -3.33 -12.01 -36.61
N GLY A 402 -2.38 -11.70 -35.72
CA GLY A 402 -1.59 -12.70 -34.99
C GLY A 402 -2.35 -13.34 -33.81
N GLN A 403 -1.62 -14.00 -32.92
CA GLN A 403 -2.22 -14.60 -31.71
C GLN A 403 -2.50 -13.58 -30.60
N GLY A 404 -2.30 -12.28 -30.84
CA GLY A 404 -2.81 -11.21 -29.99
C GLY A 404 -1.84 -10.65 -28.94
N ALA A 405 -2.21 -9.47 -28.41
CA ALA A 405 -1.48 -8.74 -27.39
C ALA A 405 -2.41 -7.96 -26.44
N GLY A 406 -1.85 -7.40 -25.37
CA GLY A 406 -2.58 -6.61 -24.37
C GLY A 406 -1.81 -6.42 -23.04
N LEU A 407 -2.55 -6.33 -21.93
CA LEU A 407 -2.07 -5.84 -20.63
C LEU A 407 -1.91 -6.95 -19.59
N MET A 408 -0.87 -6.86 -18.77
CA MET A 408 -0.58 -7.79 -17.67
C MET A 408 -0.79 -7.12 -16.31
N ALA A 409 -1.26 -7.90 -15.33
CA ALA A 409 -1.34 -7.50 -13.92
C ALA A 409 -0.99 -8.68 -13.00
N ARG A 410 -0.56 -8.37 -11.77
CA ARG A 410 -0.09 -9.33 -10.75
C ARG A 410 0.94 -10.34 -11.30
N ALA A 411 1.88 -9.85 -12.11
CA ALA A 411 2.94 -10.63 -12.72
C ALA A 411 4.16 -10.77 -11.80
N LYS A 412 4.40 -11.99 -11.32
CA LYS A 412 5.60 -12.31 -10.52
C LYS A 412 6.82 -12.41 -11.46
N ASP A 413 6.66 -13.21 -12.50
CA ASP A 413 7.68 -13.62 -13.46
C ASP A 413 7.05 -13.80 -14.86
N ASP A 414 7.74 -14.43 -15.82
CA ASP A 414 7.22 -14.67 -17.18
C ASP A 414 6.40 -15.97 -17.33
N GLN A 415 6.18 -16.68 -16.23
CA GLN A 415 5.35 -17.88 -16.12
C GLN A 415 4.09 -17.71 -15.25
N ASN A 416 4.02 -16.66 -14.41
CA ASN A 416 2.99 -16.43 -13.39
C ASN A 416 2.41 -15.01 -13.45
N TYR A 417 1.23 -14.84 -14.06
CA TYR A 417 0.52 -13.55 -14.21
C TYR A 417 -0.95 -13.68 -14.63
N TYR A 418 -1.70 -12.57 -14.50
CA TYR A 418 -2.95 -12.32 -15.21
C TYR A 418 -2.73 -11.45 -16.46
N TYR A 419 -3.54 -11.68 -17.49
CA TYR A 419 -3.39 -11.08 -18.82
C TYR A 419 -4.75 -10.82 -19.48
N LEU A 420 -4.96 -9.59 -19.95
CA LEU A 420 -6.08 -9.18 -20.79
C LEU A 420 -5.61 -9.10 -22.24
N GLN A 421 -6.18 -9.90 -23.13
CA GLN A 421 -5.68 -10.13 -24.49
C GLN A 421 -6.73 -9.79 -25.55
N LEU A 422 -6.36 -8.98 -26.55
CA LEU A 422 -7.09 -8.88 -27.81
C LEU A 422 -6.68 -10.02 -28.75
N LEU A 423 -7.65 -10.69 -29.37
CA LEU A 423 -7.47 -11.87 -30.22
C LEU A 423 -7.99 -11.58 -31.64
N PRO A 424 -7.20 -10.95 -32.52
CA PRO A 424 -7.68 -10.46 -33.82
C PRO A 424 -8.13 -11.59 -34.76
N ALA A 425 -7.43 -12.73 -34.75
CA ALA A 425 -7.84 -13.92 -35.51
C ALA A 425 -9.17 -14.56 -35.03
N LYS A 426 -9.68 -14.17 -33.85
CA LYS A 426 -10.94 -14.69 -33.26
C LYS A 426 -12.03 -13.64 -33.10
N GLN A 427 -11.73 -12.36 -33.33
CA GLN A 427 -12.62 -11.23 -33.04
C GLN A 427 -13.16 -11.26 -31.59
N GLN A 428 -12.23 -11.45 -30.64
CA GLN A 428 -12.51 -11.62 -29.22
C GLN A 428 -11.53 -10.82 -28.34
N VAL A 429 -11.97 -10.57 -27.11
CA VAL A 429 -11.12 -10.22 -25.97
C VAL A 429 -11.19 -11.35 -24.94
N ALA A 430 -10.09 -11.63 -24.23
CA ALA A 430 -10.00 -12.70 -23.25
C ALA A 430 -9.27 -12.28 -21.96
N LEU A 431 -9.73 -12.80 -20.82
CA LEU A 431 -8.99 -12.82 -19.55
C LEU A 431 -8.29 -14.17 -19.43
N VAL A 432 -6.99 -14.15 -19.13
CA VAL A 432 -6.13 -15.33 -19.07
C VAL A 432 -5.30 -15.28 -17.79
N ARG A 433 -5.27 -16.40 -17.05
CA ARG A 433 -4.24 -16.68 -16.04
C ARG A 433 -3.16 -17.52 -16.69
N LYS A 434 -1.88 -17.19 -16.50
CA LYS A 434 -0.79 -18.15 -16.68
C LYS A 434 -0.21 -18.45 -15.31
N ALA A 435 -0.13 -19.72 -14.94
CA ALA A 435 0.42 -20.18 -13.67
C ALA A 435 1.30 -21.41 -13.92
N ASP A 436 2.50 -21.43 -13.34
CA ASP A 436 3.50 -22.50 -13.53
C ASP A 436 3.73 -22.87 -15.01
N GLY A 437 3.68 -21.87 -15.88
CA GLY A 437 3.81 -22.02 -17.33
C GLY A 437 2.50 -22.34 -18.07
N VAL A 438 1.46 -22.81 -17.39
CA VAL A 438 0.18 -23.23 -17.99
C VAL A 438 -0.79 -22.06 -18.12
N SER A 439 -1.23 -21.77 -19.35
CA SER A 439 -2.25 -20.75 -19.63
C SER A 439 -3.67 -21.33 -19.50
N THR A 440 -4.49 -20.70 -18.66
CA THR A 440 -5.93 -20.96 -18.48
C THR A 440 -6.73 -19.74 -18.91
N VAL A 441 -7.68 -19.90 -19.83
CA VAL A 441 -8.64 -18.83 -20.16
C VAL A 441 -9.72 -18.79 -19.08
N LEU A 442 -9.94 -17.61 -18.50
CA LEU A 442 -10.93 -17.39 -17.43
C LEU A 442 -12.27 -16.92 -17.98
N ALA A 443 -12.25 -16.01 -18.96
CA ALA A 443 -13.43 -15.50 -19.65
C ALA A 443 -13.09 -15.03 -21.07
N THR A 444 -14.06 -15.06 -21.98
CA THR A 444 -13.97 -14.47 -23.33
C THR A 444 -15.25 -13.72 -23.70
N ALA A 445 -15.12 -12.72 -24.59
CA ALA A 445 -16.24 -11.95 -25.11
C ALA A 445 -15.95 -11.46 -26.54
N PRO A 446 -16.98 -11.21 -27.38
CA PRO A 446 -16.80 -10.62 -28.70
C PRO A 446 -16.18 -9.21 -28.63
N ALA A 447 -15.19 -8.96 -29.47
CA ALA A 447 -14.58 -7.65 -29.70
C ALA A 447 -14.16 -7.54 -31.16
N ALA A 448 -14.61 -6.50 -31.86
CA ALA A 448 -14.18 -6.24 -33.23
C ALA A 448 -12.76 -5.67 -33.20
N VAL A 449 -11.77 -6.44 -33.67
CA VAL A 449 -10.34 -6.10 -33.59
C VAL A 449 -9.74 -6.02 -34.99
N SER A 450 -9.47 -4.80 -35.44
CA SER A 450 -8.91 -4.47 -36.74
C SER A 450 -7.43 -4.10 -36.61
N PRO A 451 -6.53 -4.67 -37.44
CA PRO A 451 -5.13 -4.23 -37.51
C PRO A 451 -4.99 -2.72 -37.75
N GLY A 452 -3.96 -2.11 -37.16
CA GLY A 452 -3.71 -0.67 -37.22
C GLY A 452 -4.66 0.20 -36.38
N THR A 453 -5.71 -0.37 -35.79
CA THR A 453 -6.63 0.35 -34.89
C THR A 453 -6.12 0.26 -33.45
N ALA A 454 -6.12 1.38 -32.74
CA ALA A 454 -5.82 1.47 -31.32
C ALA A 454 -7.08 1.21 -30.49
N TYR A 455 -6.98 0.41 -29.44
CA TYR A 455 -8.07 0.08 -28.53
C TYR A 455 -7.68 0.43 -27.10
N ARG A 456 -8.55 1.15 -26.37
CA ARG A 456 -8.31 1.53 -24.97
C ARG A 456 -8.64 0.35 -24.07
N LEU A 457 -7.65 -0.48 -23.76
CA LEU A 457 -7.79 -1.63 -22.87
C LEU A 457 -7.72 -1.19 -21.40
N LYS A 458 -8.51 -1.86 -20.55
CA LYS A 458 -8.37 -1.78 -19.09
C LYS A 458 -8.45 -3.15 -18.46
N LEU A 459 -7.39 -3.57 -17.77
CA LEU A 459 -7.38 -4.73 -16.87
C LEU A 459 -7.45 -4.23 -15.44
N THR A 460 -8.56 -4.51 -14.76
CA THR A 460 -8.73 -4.29 -13.33
C THR A 460 -8.53 -5.62 -12.61
N VAL A 461 -7.75 -5.66 -11.54
CA VAL A 461 -7.69 -6.78 -10.60
C VAL A 461 -7.86 -6.20 -9.20
N LYS A 462 -9.03 -6.38 -8.60
CA LYS A 462 -9.33 -5.95 -7.24
C LYS A 462 -9.72 -7.17 -6.41
N ASP A 463 -9.12 -7.32 -5.24
CA ASP A 463 -9.30 -8.44 -4.32
C ASP A 463 -8.97 -9.77 -5.02
N ASN A 464 -9.97 -10.52 -5.48
CA ASN A 464 -9.78 -11.69 -6.37
C ASN A 464 -10.57 -11.58 -7.69
N THR A 465 -11.26 -10.46 -7.93
CA THR A 465 -12.08 -10.24 -9.12
C THR A 465 -11.28 -9.49 -10.19
N LEU A 466 -11.20 -10.08 -11.37
CA LEU A 466 -10.61 -9.52 -12.58
C LEU A 466 -11.73 -8.96 -13.47
N THR A 467 -11.63 -7.71 -13.90
CA THR A 467 -12.48 -7.17 -14.97
C THR A 467 -11.66 -6.69 -16.16
N GLY A 468 -12.19 -6.93 -17.36
CA GLY A 468 -11.57 -6.55 -18.63
C GLY A 468 -12.49 -5.65 -19.44
N SER A 469 -12.02 -4.44 -19.77
CA SER A 469 -12.75 -3.48 -20.60
C SER A 469 -12.02 -3.18 -21.90
N VAL A 470 -12.80 -2.84 -22.93
CA VAL A 470 -12.34 -2.36 -24.24
C VAL A 470 -13.13 -1.09 -24.55
N ASP A 471 -12.43 0.00 -24.85
CA ASP A 471 -12.98 1.32 -25.17
C ASP A 471 -13.95 1.85 -24.11
N GLY A 472 -13.55 1.70 -22.84
CA GLY A 472 -14.33 2.06 -21.66
C GLY A 472 -15.46 1.08 -21.29
N VAL A 473 -15.87 0.20 -22.19
CA VAL A 473 -16.96 -0.77 -21.96
C VAL A 473 -16.40 -2.04 -21.32
N GLN A 474 -16.88 -2.40 -20.12
CA GLN A 474 -16.56 -3.70 -19.51
C GLN A 474 -17.10 -4.84 -20.37
N LYS A 475 -16.22 -5.76 -20.77
CA LYS A 475 -16.51 -6.94 -21.59
C LYS A 475 -16.44 -8.24 -20.80
N LEU A 476 -15.60 -8.28 -19.77
CA LEU A 476 -15.22 -9.49 -19.05
C LEU A 476 -15.26 -9.28 -17.54
N THR A 477 -15.63 -10.33 -16.81
CA THR A 477 -15.42 -10.47 -15.37
C THR A 477 -15.09 -11.93 -15.05
N ALA A 478 -14.21 -12.18 -14.10
CA ALA A 478 -13.89 -13.53 -13.58
C ALA A 478 -13.24 -13.42 -12.20
N ASP A 479 -13.45 -14.42 -11.33
CA ASP A 479 -12.77 -14.49 -10.03
C ASP A 479 -11.62 -15.52 -10.09
N ASP A 480 -10.41 -15.12 -9.68
CA ASP A 480 -9.24 -16.00 -9.61
C ASP A 480 -8.31 -15.63 -8.45
N PHE A 481 -7.84 -16.67 -7.74
CA PHE A 481 -7.14 -16.58 -6.46
C PHE A 481 -5.63 -16.87 -6.57
N ALA A 482 -5.10 -17.15 -7.77
CA ALA A 482 -3.71 -17.60 -7.95
C ALA A 482 -2.65 -16.54 -7.57
N PHE A 483 -2.94 -15.25 -7.82
CA PHE A 483 -1.99 -14.16 -7.58
C PHE A 483 -2.65 -13.05 -6.76
N GLY A 484 -2.10 -12.78 -5.56
CA GLY A 484 -2.49 -11.66 -4.69
C GLY A 484 -1.67 -10.38 -4.91
N THR A 485 -0.42 -10.51 -5.32
CA THR A 485 0.51 -9.41 -5.67
C THR A 485 1.18 -9.69 -7.01
N GLY A 486 1.72 -8.64 -7.64
CA GLY A 486 2.71 -8.76 -8.71
C GLY A 486 2.83 -7.51 -9.57
N ARG A 487 3.90 -7.39 -10.36
CA ARG A 487 4.12 -6.28 -11.30
C ARG A 487 3.03 -6.18 -12.38
N VAL A 488 2.99 -5.04 -13.02
CA VAL A 488 2.15 -4.77 -14.21
C VAL A 488 3.03 -4.75 -15.46
N GLY A 489 2.43 -4.95 -16.64
CA GLY A 489 3.21 -4.98 -17.87
C GLY A 489 2.42 -5.16 -19.15
N LEU A 490 3.14 -5.48 -20.22
CA LEU A 490 2.64 -5.64 -21.57
C LEU A 490 3.00 -7.03 -22.10
N LYS A 491 2.06 -7.69 -22.77
CA LYS A 491 2.31 -8.99 -23.39
C LYS A 491 1.77 -9.07 -24.81
N GLY A 492 2.53 -9.74 -25.68
CA GLY A 492 2.07 -10.31 -26.94
C GLY A 492 2.45 -11.79 -27.08
N TYR A 493 1.86 -12.49 -28.03
CA TYR A 493 2.34 -13.78 -28.54
C TYR A 493 2.09 -13.84 -30.03
N GLN A 494 3.11 -14.19 -30.83
CA GLN A 494 3.06 -14.21 -32.30
C GLN A 494 2.34 -12.97 -32.89
N GLN A 495 2.70 -11.79 -32.39
CA GLN A 495 1.97 -10.54 -32.63
C GLN A 495 2.91 -9.35 -32.49
N ALA A 496 3.11 -8.61 -33.57
CA ALA A 496 3.70 -7.27 -33.50
C ALA A 496 2.62 -6.27 -33.05
N PHE A 497 2.98 -5.36 -32.14
CA PHE A 497 2.05 -4.42 -31.52
C PHE A 497 2.77 -3.20 -30.93
N THR A 498 2.01 -2.15 -30.67
CA THR A 498 2.46 -0.91 -30.01
C THR A 498 1.49 -0.54 -28.90
N VAL A 499 2.02 -0.02 -27.78
CA VAL A 499 1.23 0.44 -26.63
C VAL A 499 1.59 1.88 -26.28
N SER A 500 0.59 2.71 -26.02
CA SER A 500 0.75 4.14 -25.69
C SER A 500 -0.22 4.58 -24.59
N GLY A 501 0.06 5.72 -23.95
CA GLY A 501 -0.85 6.33 -22.96
C GLY A 501 -1.12 5.45 -21.74
N LEU A 502 -0.12 4.69 -21.29
CA LEU A 502 -0.26 3.74 -20.19
C LEU A 502 -0.46 4.49 -18.87
N LYS A 503 -1.51 4.08 -18.16
CA LYS A 503 -1.85 4.48 -16.80
C LYS A 503 -2.00 3.23 -15.94
N VAL A 504 -1.23 3.16 -14.86
CA VAL A 504 -1.43 2.24 -13.74
C VAL A 504 -2.11 3.01 -12.62
N THR A 505 -2.96 2.38 -11.83
CA THR A 505 -3.73 3.05 -10.76
C THR A 505 -3.95 2.05 -9.63
N ALA A 506 -3.46 2.36 -8.43
CA ALA A 506 -3.79 1.59 -7.23
C ALA A 506 -5.29 1.75 -6.90
N LEU A 507 -5.88 0.71 -6.33
CA LEU A 507 -7.27 0.67 -5.90
C LEU A 507 -7.32 0.26 -4.43
N GLY A 508 -8.32 0.76 -3.69
CA GLY A 508 -8.62 0.28 -2.32
C GLY A 508 -9.36 -1.06 -2.32
#